data_AF-A0A2P1PPF6-F1
#
_entry.id   AF-A0A2P1PPF6-F1
#
_cell.length_a   1.000
_cell.length_b   1.000
_cell.length_c   1.000
_cell.angle_alpha   90.00
_cell.angle_beta   90.00
_cell.angle_gamma   90.00
#
_symmetry.space_group_name_H-M   'P 1'
#
loop_
_entity.id
_entity.type
_entity.pdbx_description
1 polymer ?
#
loop_
_entity_poly.entity_id
_entity_poly.type
_entity_poly.pdbx_seq_one_letter_code
_entity_poly.pdbx_strand_id
1 'polypeptide(L)'
;MERETSKRRAQLAQSVRAISSIQSAIAKGEPNRRTNERWKNAAVRAGELLDAGGYLRLPEVLALIPVSASTWWEGCRSGRFPKGVKIGPRCTAWRAAVIRQLLQDLESGSIDGDKA
;
A
#
# COMPACT_ATOMS: atom_id res chain seq x y z
N MET A 1 -0.86 2.35 -34.35
CA MET A 1 -1.48 1.78 -33.13
C MET A 1 -0.64 0.69 -32.46
N GLU A 2 0.26 -0.03 -33.16
CA GLU A 2 1.17 -1.06 -32.61
C GLU A 2 2.15 -0.59 -31.51
N ARG A 3 2.53 0.69 -31.54
CA ARG A 3 3.62 1.22 -30.68
C ARG A 3 3.21 1.37 -29.21
N GLU A 4 1.91 1.44 -28.94
CA GLU A 4 1.37 1.74 -27.61
C GLU A 4 1.15 0.47 -26.78
N THR A 5 0.80 -0.64 -27.45
CA THR A 5 0.71 -1.98 -26.84
C THR A 5 2.09 -2.56 -26.52
N SER A 6 3.11 -2.27 -27.34
CA SER A 6 4.51 -2.63 -27.05
C SER A 6 5.08 -1.92 -25.84
N LYS A 7 4.76 -0.63 -25.65
CA LYS A 7 5.20 0.12 -24.47
C LYS A 7 4.52 -0.39 -23.19
N ARG A 8 3.21 -0.69 -23.24
CA ARG A 8 2.48 -1.27 -22.09
C ARG A 8 2.96 -2.67 -21.75
N ARG A 9 3.26 -3.51 -22.75
CA ARG A 9 3.86 -4.86 -22.56
C ARG A 9 5.29 -4.77 -22.02
N ALA A 10 6.09 -3.81 -22.47
CA ALA A 10 7.45 -3.59 -21.96
C ALA A 10 7.44 -3.07 -20.51
N GLN A 11 6.54 -2.15 -20.18
CA GLN A 11 6.33 -1.66 -18.81
C GLN A 11 5.89 -2.78 -17.87
N LEU A 12 4.93 -3.61 -18.30
CA LEU A 12 4.47 -4.79 -17.56
C LEU A 12 5.59 -5.84 -17.43
N ALA A 13 6.39 -6.06 -18.46
CA ALA A 13 7.53 -6.99 -18.44
C ALA A 13 8.72 -6.47 -17.59
N GLN A 14 8.84 -5.16 -17.39
CA GLN A 14 9.79 -4.55 -16.47
C GLN A 14 9.31 -4.66 -15.02
N SER A 15 7.99 -4.53 -14.79
CA SER A 15 7.36 -4.81 -13.49
C SER A 15 7.44 -6.30 -13.10
N VAL A 16 7.28 -7.23 -14.04
CA VAL A 16 7.41 -8.68 -13.77
C VAL A 16 8.86 -9.09 -13.46
N ARG A 17 9.87 -8.41 -14.04
CA ARG A 17 11.29 -8.63 -13.71
C ARG A 17 11.68 -8.11 -12.31
N ALA A 18 11.08 -7.00 -11.87
CA ALA A 18 11.28 -6.49 -10.51
C ALA A 18 10.71 -7.46 -9.44
N ILE A 19 9.57 -8.09 -9.72
CA ILE A 19 8.96 -9.10 -8.84
C ILE A 19 9.85 -10.36 -8.74
N SER A 20 10.48 -10.79 -9.85
CA SER A 20 11.39 -11.95 -9.86
C SER A 20 12.68 -11.73 -9.02
N SER A 21 13.19 -10.50 -8.97
CA SER A 21 14.34 -10.14 -8.13
C SER A 21 14.00 -10.20 -6.63
N ILE A 22 12.77 -9.82 -6.26
CA ILE A 22 12.27 -9.92 -4.89
C ILE A 22 12.10 -11.40 -4.49
N GLN A 23 11.55 -12.24 -5.37
CA GLN A 23 11.42 -13.69 -5.15
C GLN A 23 12.80 -14.36 -4.99
N SER A 24 13.80 -13.92 -5.77
CA SER A 24 15.18 -14.43 -5.68
C SER A 24 15.89 -14.03 -4.39
N ALA A 25 15.61 -12.82 -3.85
CA ALA A 25 16.14 -12.37 -2.56
C ALA A 25 15.49 -13.11 -1.38
N ILE A 26 14.22 -13.50 -1.50
CA ILE A 26 13.52 -14.36 -0.53
C ILE A 26 14.11 -15.79 -0.55
N ALA A 27 14.42 -16.32 -1.73
CA ALA A 27 14.98 -17.68 -1.88
C ALA A 27 16.43 -17.85 -1.36
N LYS A 28 17.23 -16.78 -1.36
CA LYS A 28 18.64 -16.82 -0.91
C LYS A 28 18.83 -16.65 0.60
N GLY A 29 17.76 -16.47 1.38
CA GLY A 29 17.86 -16.46 2.83
C GLY A 29 18.75 -15.34 3.38
N GLU A 30 18.91 -14.22 2.66
CA GLU A 30 19.62 -13.02 3.16
C GLU A 30 18.63 -11.89 3.50
N PRO A 31 17.89 -11.99 4.61
CA PRO A 31 17.24 -10.84 5.22
C PRO A 31 18.29 -9.85 5.72
N ASN A 32 18.13 -8.57 5.37
CA ASN A 32 18.60 -7.52 6.27
C ASN A 32 17.96 -7.76 7.64
N ARG A 33 18.79 -8.04 8.65
CA ARG A 33 18.48 -8.64 9.97
C ARG A 33 17.38 -7.94 10.78
N ARG A 34 16.93 -6.76 10.35
CA ARG A 34 15.91 -5.92 11.02
C ARG A 34 14.64 -5.66 10.20
N THR A 35 14.63 -5.97 8.91
CA THR A 35 13.63 -5.43 7.98
C THR A 35 12.55 -6.43 7.56
N ASN A 36 12.73 -7.74 7.73
CA ASN A 36 11.69 -8.69 7.29
C ASN A 36 10.59 -8.93 8.34
N GLU A 37 10.91 -8.87 9.63
CA GLU A 37 9.95 -9.22 10.69
C GLU A 37 8.95 -8.10 10.97
N ARG A 38 9.43 -6.84 10.95
CA ARG A 38 8.59 -5.66 11.19
C ARG A 38 7.47 -5.52 10.14
N TRP A 39 7.72 -5.92 8.89
CA TRP A 39 6.77 -5.82 7.79
C TRP A 39 5.76 -6.96 7.82
N LYS A 40 6.21 -8.18 8.17
CA LYS A 40 5.31 -9.30 8.45
C LYS A 40 4.34 -8.97 9.58
N ASN A 41 4.86 -8.41 10.67
CA ASN A 41 4.03 -8.02 11.84
C ASN A 41 3.05 -6.90 11.51
N ALA A 42 3.43 -5.96 10.63
CA ALA A 42 2.53 -4.89 10.18
C ALA A 42 1.36 -5.45 9.35
N ALA A 43 1.60 -6.41 8.45
CA ALA A 43 0.53 -7.03 7.66
C ALA A 43 -0.46 -7.81 8.55
N VAL A 44 0.05 -8.57 9.52
CA VAL A 44 -0.77 -9.33 10.46
C VAL A 44 -1.63 -8.39 11.31
N ARG A 45 -1.03 -7.34 11.90
CA ARG A 45 -1.79 -6.34 12.66
C ARG A 45 -2.79 -5.59 11.78
N ALA A 46 -2.46 -5.30 10.54
CA ALA A 46 -3.37 -4.61 9.64
C ALA A 46 -4.67 -5.40 9.43
N GLY A 47 -4.56 -6.72 9.20
CA GLY A 47 -5.73 -7.60 9.08
C GLY A 47 -6.61 -7.61 10.34
N GLU A 48 -5.99 -7.73 11.51
CA GLU A 48 -6.68 -7.69 12.81
C GLU A 48 -7.39 -6.35 13.06
N LEU A 49 -6.70 -5.23 12.77
CA LEU A 49 -7.25 -3.89 12.97
C LEU A 49 -8.36 -3.53 12.00
N LEU A 50 -8.33 -4.10 10.78
CA LEU A 50 -9.47 -3.98 9.88
C LEU A 50 -10.71 -4.55 10.59
N ASP A 51 -10.66 -5.82 11.00
CA ASP A 51 -11.80 -6.52 11.61
C ASP A 51 -12.28 -5.90 12.93
N ALA A 52 -11.40 -5.74 13.91
CA ALA A 52 -11.74 -5.23 15.25
C ALA A 52 -12.02 -3.72 15.29
N GLY A 53 -11.60 -2.98 14.26
CA GLY A 53 -11.58 -1.52 14.27
C GLY A 53 -10.36 -0.94 15.00
N GLY A 54 -9.99 0.29 14.65
CA GLY A 54 -8.82 0.97 15.21
C GLY A 54 -8.14 1.93 14.24
N TYR A 55 -6.84 2.15 14.45
CA TYR A 55 -6.02 3.05 13.65
C TYR A 55 -4.78 2.34 13.11
N LEU A 56 -4.57 2.42 11.81
CA LEU A 56 -3.41 1.90 11.11
C LEU A 56 -2.36 3.00 10.92
N ARG A 57 -1.09 2.66 11.09
CA ARG A 57 0.03 3.51 10.70
C ARG A 57 0.50 3.16 9.31
N LEU A 58 1.40 4.00 8.78
CA LEU A 58 1.89 3.87 7.41
C LEU A 58 2.37 2.44 7.06
N PRO A 59 3.19 1.73 7.87
CA PRO A 59 3.62 0.38 7.49
C PRO A 59 2.47 -0.62 7.33
N GLU A 60 1.42 -0.50 8.13
CA GLU A 60 0.23 -1.37 8.09
C GLU A 60 -0.59 -1.05 6.84
N VAL A 61 -0.74 0.23 6.51
CA VAL A 61 -1.42 0.67 5.27
C VAL A 61 -0.66 0.23 4.02
N LEU A 62 0.67 0.38 4.00
CA LEU A 62 1.51 -0.05 2.86
C LEU A 62 1.57 -1.58 2.71
N ALA A 63 1.28 -2.33 3.77
CA ALA A 63 1.13 -3.78 3.69
C ALA A 63 -0.18 -4.20 3.00
N LEU A 64 -1.24 -3.39 3.15
CA LEU A 64 -2.53 -3.61 2.49
C LEU A 64 -2.56 -3.09 1.04
N ILE A 65 -2.04 -1.88 0.83
CA ILE A 65 -1.99 -1.22 -0.48
C ILE A 65 -0.52 -1.10 -0.86
N PRO A 66 0.00 -1.97 -1.75
CA PRO A 66 1.43 -2.09 -2.03
C PRO A 66 1.92 -0.97 -2.95
N VAL A 67 1.88 0.26 -2.46
CA VAL A 67 2.48 1.45 -3.06
C VAL A 67 3.68 1.90 -2.23
N SER A 68 4.50 2.80 -2.78
CA SER A 68 5.56 3.41 -1.98
C SER A 68 4.97 4.42 -0.98
N ALA A 69 5.72 4.67 0.10
CA ALA A 69 5.36 5.72 1.06
C ALA A 69 5.18 7.10 0.40
N SER A 70 6.04 7.45 -0.57
CA SER A 70 5.94 8.74 -1.28
C SER A 70 4.66 8.83 -2.10
N THR A 71 4.32 7.79 -2.86
CA THR A 71 3.07 7.74 -3.63
C THR A 71 1.86 7.81 -2.71
N TRP A 72 1.91 7.17 -1.54
CA TRP A 72 0.85 7.27 -0.54
C TRP A 72 0.66 8.72 -0.04
N TRP A 73 1.74 9.39 0.34
CA TRP A 73 1.68 10.78 0.81
C TRP A 73 1.25 11.76 -0.28
N GLU A 74 1.72 11.58 -1.51
CA GLU A 74 1.28 12.36 -2.67
C GLU A 74 -0.21 12.16 -2.93
N GLY A 75 -0.69 10.92 -2.88
CA GLY A 75 -2.11 10.61 -3.02
C GLY A 75 -2.96 11.20 -1.89
N CYS A 76 -2.45 11.23 -0.66
CA CYS A 76 -3.12 11.94 0.45
C CYS A 76 -3.19 13.46 0.20
N ARG A 77 -2.17 14.03 -0.44
CA ARG A 77 -2.11 15.46 -0.77
C ARG A 77 -3.01 15.84 -1.94
N SER A 78 -3.08 14.97 -2.96
CA SER A 78 -3.93 15.18 -4.15
C SER A 78 -5.40 14.82 -3.90
N GLY A 79 -5.72 14.18 -2.77
CA GLY A 79 -7.08 13.76 -2.43
C GLY A 79 -7.47 12.39 -2.98
N ARG A 80 -6.54 11.65 -3.61
CA ARG A 80 -6.76 10.27 -4.06
C ARG A 80 -6.85 9.27 -2.91
N PHE A 81 -6.11 9.52 -1.82
CA PHE A 81 -6.10 8.68 -0.62
C PHE A 81 -6.64 9.45 0.59
N PRO A 82 -7.19 8.76 1.60
CA PRO A 82 -7.74 9.41 2.78
C PRO A 82 -6.67 10.18 3.54
N LYS A 83 -7.02 11.39 4.00
CA LYS A 83 -6.16 12.19 4.86
C LYS A 83 -5.94 11.48 6.19
N GLY A 84 -4.68 11.41 6.62
CA GLY A 84 -4.32 10.81 7.91
C GLY A 84 -4.74 11.70 9.09
N VAL A 85 -5.13 11.07 10.19
CA VAL A 85 -5.45 11.71 11.47
C VAL A 85 -4.18 11.79 12.32
N LYS A 86 -3.91 12.97 12.88
CA LYS A 86 -2.80 13.19 13.81
C LYS A 86 -3.22 12.70 15.20
N ILE A 87 -2.63 11.59 15.66
CA ILE A 87 -2.83 11.08 17.03
C ILE A 87 -1.91 11.81 18.03
N GLY A 88 -0.76 12.29 17.54
CA GLY A 88 0.19 13.05 18.35
C GLY A 88 1.19 13.82 17.48
N PRO A 89 2.15 14.52 18.09
CA PRO A 89 3.04 15.44 17.39
C PRO A 89 3.85 14.76 16.26
N ARG A 90 4.21 13.48 16.43
CA ARG A 90 4.97 12.67 15.45
C ARG A 90 4.20 11.47 14.90
N CYS A 91 2.90 11.36 15.17
CA CYS A 91 2.12 10.18 14.83
C CYS A 91 0.93 10.54 13.93
N THR A 92 0.95 10.02 12.71
CA THR A 92 -0.19 10.06 11.78
C THR A 92 -0.70 8.63 11.58
N ALA A 93 -2.00 8.46 11.65
CA ALA A 93 -2.65 7.17 11.47
C ALA A 93 -3.96 7.32 10.68
N TRP A 94 -4.48 6.21 10.16
CA TRP A 94 -5.69 6.14 9.37
C TRP A 94 -6.70 5.22 10.06
N ARG A 95 -7.96 5.62 10.09
CA ARG A 95 -9.02 4.76 10.65
C ARG A 95 -9.15 3.50 9.81
N ALA A 96 -9.21 2.36 10.47
CA ALA A 96 -9.38 1.06 9.82
C ALA A 96 -10.62 1.00 8.93
N ALA A 97 -11.73 1.59 9.38
CA ALA A 97 -12.96 1.67 8.60
C ALA A 97 -12.79 2.40 7.25
N VAL A 98 -12.02 3.49 7.23
CA VAL A 98 -11.79 4.28 6.01
C VAL A 98 -10.87 3.52 5.04
N ILE A 99 -9.85 2.84 5.54
CA ILE A 99 -8.98 2.00 4.72
C ILE A 99 -9.74 0.80 4.15
N ARG A 100 -10.64 0.19 4.93
CA ARG A 100 -11.54 -0.87 4.44
C ARG A 100 -12.41 -0.38 3.29
N GLN A 101 -13.03 0.80 3.43
CA GLN A 101 -13.86 1.37 2.37
C GLN A 101 -13.03 1.63 1.11
N LEU A 102 -11.84 2.22 1.26
CA LEU A 102 -10.92 2.44 0.13
C LEU A 102 -10.58 1.13 -0.59
N LEU A 103 -10.36 0.02 0.13
CA LEU A 103 -10.10 -1.28 -0.50
C LEU A 103 -11.31 -1.77 -1.31
N GLN A 104 -12.52 -1.62 -0.78
CA GLN A 104 -13.76 -1.98 -1.48
C GLN A 104 -13.97 -1.12 -2.74
N ASP A 105 -13.67 0.18 -2.67
CA ASP A 105 -13.75 1.10 -3.81
C ASP A 105 -12.74 0.72 -4.90
N LEU A 106 -11.52 0.34 -4.50
CA LEU A 106 -10.47 -0.15 -5.41
C LEU A 106 -10.83 -1.49 -6.07
N GLU A 107 -11.49 -2.40 -5.35
CA GLU A 107 -12.01 -3.66 -5.89
C GLU A 107 -13.15 -3.41 -6.89
N SER A 108 -14.03 -2.46 -6.59
CA SER A 108 -15.20 -2.13 -7.41
C SER A 108 -14.86 -1.25 -8.62
N GLY A 109 -13.68 -0.63 -8.65
CA GLY A 109 -13.23 0.24 -9.75
C GLY A 109 -13.93 1.60 -9.83
N SER A 110 -14.80 1.92 -8.88
CA SER A 110 -15.46 3.23 -8.74
C SER A 110 -14.58 4.10 -7.84
N ILE A 111 -13.76 4.96 -8.45
CA ILE A 111 -12.96 5.95 -7.72
C ILE A 111 -13.86 7.18 -7.48
N ASP A 112 -14.91 7.01 -6.69
CA ASP A 112 -15.86 8.09 -6.38
C ASP A 112 -15.80 8.41 -4.89
N GLY A 113 -14.82 9.23 -4.52
CA GLY A 113 -14.69 9.85 -3.20
C GLY A 113 -15.10 11.32 -3.27
N ASP A 114 -16.40 11.57 -3.14
CA ASP A 114 -17.02 12.88 -3.07
C ASP A 114 -16.38 13.75 -1.98
N LYS A 115 -16.20 15.03 -2.32
CA LYS A 115 -15.57 16.05 -1.48
C LYS A 115 -16.47 16.36 -0.27
N ALA A 116 -15.87 16.41 0.91
CA ALA A 116 -16.35 17.23 2.02
C ALA A 116 -15.16 17.94 2.67
#